data_AF-A0A540MS93-F1
#
_entry.id   AF-A0A540MS93-F1
#
_cell.length_a   1.000
_cell.length_b   1.000
_cell.length_c   1.000
_cell.angle_alpha   90.00
_cell.angle_beta   90.00
_cell.angle_gamma   90.00
#
_symmetry.space_group_name_H-M   'P 1'
#
loop_
_entity.id
_entity.type
_entity.pdbx_description
1 polymer ?
#
loop_
_entity_poly.entity_id
_entity_poly.type
_entity_poly.pdbx_seq_one_letter_code
_entity_poly.pdbx_strand_id
1 'polypeptide(L)'
;MTPSRRYGIKKTYSNGSDEAKIYNLHKRSFTMKQNRAPTANYYSNLTEIFQELDQPSPTNTKDPDDISSRQQEIQRLRVYIFLAGLGSKFDQIYGEILKMKPKLGLEGAYSHVKHESNRQRTMSESATMHEATVLFTTNSRSPQGPRLQIINSSTTY
;
A
#
# COMPACT_ATOMS: atom_id res chain seq x y z
N MET A 1 11.49 29.40 -61.74
CA MET A 1 11.42 30.02 -60.39
C MET A 1 10.34 29.31 -59.60
N THR A 2 10.72 28.41 -58.70
CA THR A 2 9.79 27.76 -57.76
C THR A 2 9.77 28.55 -56.45
N PRO A 3 8.61 28.89 -55.87
CA PRO A 3 8.60 29.57 -54.58
C PRO A 3 8.91 28.56 -53.48
N SER A 4 9.99 28.84 -52.74
CA SER A 4 10.38 28.11 -51.54
C SER A 4 9.27 28.23 -50.48
N ARG A 5 8.55 27.13 -50.22
CA ARG A 5 7.64 27.01 -49.06
C ARG A 5 8.48 27.21 -47.79
N ARG A 6 8.33 28.38 -47.15
CA ARG A 6 8.83 28.58 -45.79
C ARG A 6 8.00 27.70 -44.86
N TYR A 7 8.57 26.59 -44.42
CA TYR A 7 8.01 25.81 -43.31
C TYR A 7 8.16 26.65 -42.05
N GLY A 8 7.08 27.32 -41.66
CA GLY A 8 6.96 27.91 -40.34
C GLY A 8 6.96 26.78 -39.32
N ILE A 9 8.07 26.63 -38.60
CA ILE A 9 8.15 25.73 -37.44
C ILE A 9 7.20 26.30 -36.39
N LYS A 10 6.00 25.73 -36.29
CA LYS A 10 5.06 26.02 -35.21
C LYS A 10 5.67 25.46 -33.92
N LYS A 11 6.35 26.30 -33.16
CA LYS A 11 6.64 26.03 -31.75
C LYS A 11 5.29 25.98 -31.04
N THR A 12 4.75 24.79 -30.82
CA THR A 12 3.56 24.59 -30.01
C THR A 12 3.99 24.74 -28.55
N TYR A 13 3.85 25.96 -28.03
CA TYR A 13 3.99 26.24 -26.61
C TYR A 13 2.95 25.38 -25.87
N SER A 14 3.39 24.42 -25.06
CA SER A 14 2.56 23.91 -23.98
C SER A 14 2.16 25.13 -23.15
N ASN A 15 0.87 25.34 -22.98
CA ASN A 15 0.41 26.56 -22.33
C ASN A 15 0.84 26.51 -20.84
N GLY A 16 0.98 27.66 -20.17
CA GLY A 16 1.39 27.68 -18.75
C GLY A 16 0.40 26.97 -17.80
N SER A 17 -0.82 26.69 -18.25
CA SER A 17 -1.82 25.92 -17.50
C SER A 17 -1.52 24.41 -17.50
N ASP A 18 -0.96 23.87 -18.58
CA ASP A 18 -0.56 22.47 -18.68
C ASP A 18 0.63 22.17 -17.73
N GLU A 19 1.63 23.05 -17.71
CA GLU A 19 2.79 22.94 -16.81
C GLU A 19 2.39 23.09 -15.33
N ALA A 20 1.50 24.05 -15.02
CA ALA A 20 0.96 24.18 -13.67
C ALA A 20 0.17 22.94 -13.23
N LYS A 21 -0.57 22.30 -14.15
CA LYS A 21 -1.28 21.05 -13.88
C LYS A 21 -0.28 19.92 -13.58
N ILE A 22 0.73 19.73 -14.44
CA ILE A 22 1.77 18.70 -14.26
C ILE A 22 2.50 18.89 -12.93
N TYR A 23 2.88 20.12 -12.59
CA TYR A 23 3.48 20.44 -11.29
C TYR A 23 2.57 20.03 -10.13
N ASN A 24 1.28 20.35 -10.18
CA ASN A 24 0.33 20.01 -9.13
C ASN A 24 0.13 18.49 -9.01
N LEU A 25 0.09 17.76 -10.12
CA LEU A 25 0.01 16.29 -10.12
C LEU A 25 1.25 15.68 -9.46
N HIS A 26 2.45 16.15 -9.83
CA HIS A 26 3.69 15.71 -9.20
C HIS A 26 3.68 16.01 -7.70
N LYS A 27 3.41 17.26 -7.30
CA LYS A 27 3.31 17.65 -5.89
C LYS A 27 2.33 16.76 -5.12
N ARG A 28 1.16 16.49 -5.69
CA ARG A 28 0.14 15.63 -5.07
C ARG A 28 0.64 14.19 -4.93
N SER A 29 1.26 13.60 -5.97
CA SER A 29 1.84 12.26 -5.87
C SER A 29 2.91 12.13 -4.76
N PHE A 30 3.84 13.09 -4.65
CA PHE A 30 4.91 13.05 -3.64
C PHE A 30 4.43 13.28 -2.20
N THR A 31 3.39 14.09 -2.03
CA THR A 31 2.88 14.46 -0.71
C THR A 31 1.77 13.54 -0.20
N MET A 32 1.13 12.75 -1.08
CA MET A 32 0.01 11.89 -0.71
C MET A 32 0.45 10.78 0.25
N LYS A 33 -0.28 10.66 1.36
CA LYS A 33 -0.08 9.63 2.39
C LYS A 33 -1.37 8.84 2.59
N GLN A 34 -1.23 7.57 2.98
CA GLN A 34 -2.36 6.69 3.28
C GLN A 34 -3.19 7.21 4.47
N ASN A 35 -2.59 7.89 5.44
CA ASN A 35 -3.27 8.57 6.56
C ASN A 35 -4.39 7.74 7.23
N ARG A 36 -4.09 6.48 7.58
CA ARG A 36 -5.01 5.50 8.19
C ARG A 36 -6.19 5.04 7.30
N ALA A 37 -6.33 5.58 6.08
CA ALA A 37 -7.30 5.06 5.11
C ALA A 37 -6.94 3.63 4.66
N PRO A 38 -7.89 2.86 4.11
CA PRO A 38 -7.59 1.57 3.49
C PRO A 38 -6.51 1.69 2.41
N THR A 39 -5.59 0.73 2.37
CA THR A 39 -4.50 0.71 1.37
C THR A 39 -5.03 0.75 -0.07
N ALA A 40 -6.20 0.14 -0.31
CA ALA A 40 -6.86 0.16 -1.61
C ALA A 40 -7.21 1.59 -2.07
N ASN A 41 -7.77 2.42 -1.19
CA ASN A 41 -8.13 3.81 -1.52
C ASN A 41 -6.89 4.63 -1.86
N TYR A 42 -5.82 4.45 -1.07
CA TYR A 42 -4.54 5.12 -1.33
C TYR A 42 -3.96 4.71 -2.69
N TYR A 43 -3.97 3.41 -3.00
CA TYR A 43 -3.52 2.89 -4.29
C TYR A 43 -4.33 3.44 -5.47
N SER A 44 -5.67 3.46 -5.38
CA SER A 44 -6.54 3.98 -6.43
C SER A 44 -6.26 5.46 -6.70
N ASN A 45 -6.25 6.29 -5.65
CA ASN A 45 -6.00 7.72 -5.77
C ASN A 45 -4.62 8.04 -6.38
N LEU A 46 -3.60 7.23 -6.04
CA LEU A 46 -2.26 7.41 -6.58
C LEU A 46 -2.18 6.96 -8.04
N THR A 47 -2.89 5.88 -8.40
CA THR A 47 -2.97 5.37 -9.77
C THR A 47 -3.67 6.38 -10.69
N GLU A 48 -4.73 7.02 -10.23
CA GLU A 48 -5.41 8.10 -10.98
C GLU A 48 -4.44 9.24 -11.34
N ILE A 49 -3.63 9.71 -10.37
CA ILE A 49 -2.63 10.76 -10.62
C ILE A 49 -1.61 10.30 -11.66
N PHE A 50 -1.13 9.06 -11.55
CA PHE A 50 -0.16 8.51 -12.49
C PHE A 50 -0.73 8.31 -13.89
N GLN A 51 -2.00 7.96 -14.02
CA GLN A 51 -2.69 7.87 -15.31
C GLN A 51 -2.87 9.26 -15.94
N GLU A 52 -3.15 10.29 -15.15
CA GLU A 52 -3.18 11.67 -15.64
C GLU A 52 -1.79 12.14 -16.12
N LEU A 53 -0.72 11.75 -15.42
CA LEU A 53 0.66 12.05 -15.81
C LEU A 53 1.14 11.27 -17.05
N ASP A 54 0.53 10.12 -17.34
CA ASP A 54 0.85 9.31 -18.52
C ASP A 54 0.17 9.81 -19.81
N GLN A 55 -0.72 10.80 -19.70
CA GLN A 55 -1.41 11.34 -20.88
C GLN A 55 -0.38 11.88 -21.88
N PRO A 56 -0.41 11.42 -23.15
CA PRO A 56 0.54 11.86 -24.16
C PRO A 56 0.44 13.37 -24.38
N SER A 57 1.55 14.09 -24.22
CA SER A 57 1.63 15.46 -24.70
C SER A 57 1.62 15.45 -26.24
N PRO A 58 0.86 16.33 -26.90
CA PRO A 58 0.68 16.34 -28.36
C PRO A 58 1.98 16.57 -29.17
N THR A 59 3.11 16.83 -28.51
CA THR A 59 4.40 17.18 -29.11
C THR A 59 5.47 16.08 -29.00
N ASN A 60 5.17 14.93 -28.38
CA ASN A 60 6.20 13.96 -28.03
C ASN A 60 6.52 13.00 -29.19
N THR A 61 7.50 13.35 -30.01
CA THR A 61 8.15 12.44 -30.97
C THR A 61 9.49 12.01 -30.37
N LYS A 62 9.50 10.89 -29.63
CA LYS A 62 10.73 10.33 -29.04
C LYS A 62 11.02 8.94 -29.61
N ASP A 63 12.31 8.60 -29.60
CA ASP A 63 12.85 7.30 -30.01
C ASP A 63 12.28 6.17 -29.11
N PRO A 64 11.77 5.07 -29.68
CA PRO A 64 11.23 3.93 -28.93
C PRO A 64 12.18 3.35 -27.87
N ASP A 65 13.50 3.34 -28.10
CA ASP A 65 14.44 2.77 -27.13
C ASP A 65 14.59 3.67 -25.88
N ASP A 66 14.61 4.98 -26.07
CA ASP A 66 14.59 5.98 -24.98
C ASP A 66 13.29 5.92 -24.18
N ILE A 67 12.17 5.61 -24.85
CA ILE A 67 10.87 5.45 -24.19
C ILE A 67 10.89 4.26 -23.22
N SER A 68 11.49 3.13 -23.60
CA SER A 68 11.48 1.92 -22.77
C SER A 68 12.25 2.10 -21.45
N SER A 69 13.46 2.67 -21.51
CA SER A 69 14.30 2.91 -20.34
C SER A 69 13.67 3.95 -19.41
N ARG A 70 13.14 5.03 -19.99
CA ARG A 70 12.41 6.06 -19.24
C ARG A 70 11.16 5.50 -18.56
N GLN A 71 10.41 4.63 -19.23
CA GLN A 71 9.23 3.99 -18.64
C GLN A 71 9.60 3.10 -17.45
N GLN A 72 10.71 2.35 -17.53
CA GLN A 72 11.19 1.56 -16.40
C GLN A 72 11.54 2.44 -15.20
N GLU A 73 12.21 3.56 -15.42
CA GLU A 73 12.56 4.50 -14.37
C GLU A 73 11.30 5.15 -13.74
N ILE A 74 10.32 5.55 -14.56
CA ILE A 74 9.04 6.07 -14.09
C ILE A 74 8.31 5.03 -13.23
N GLN A 75 8.21 3.77 -13.69
CA GLN A 75 7.55 2.72 -12.92
C GLN A 75 8.24 2.47 -11.59
N ARG A 76 9.56 2.53 -11.56
CA ARG A 76 10.36 2.40 -10.35
C ARG A 76 10.12 3.55 -9.38
N LEU A 77 10.07 4.79 -9.88
CA LEU A 77 9.75 5.97 -9.08
C LEU A 77 8.33 5.88 -8.50
N ARG A 78 7.36 5.39 -9.27
CA ARG A 78 5.97 5.20 -8.80
C ARG A 78 5.89 4.23 -7.63
N VAL A 79 6.66 3.14 -7.67
CA VAL A 79 6.79 2.21 -6.53
C VAL A 79 7.36 2.94 -5.32
N TYR A 80 8.39 3.77 -5.47
CA TYR A 80 8.98 4.51 -4.35
C TYR A 80 8.00 5.50 -3.74
N ILE A 81 7.27 6.24 -4.56
CA ILE A 81 6.22 7.16 -4.10
C ILE A 81 5.14 6.40 -3.32
N PHE A 82 4.67 5.27 -3.88
CA PHE A 82 3.69 4.41 -3.21
C PHE A 82 4.19 3.93 -1.85
N LEU A 83 5.39 3.36 -1.78
CA LEU A 83 5.96 2.86 -0.53
C LEU A 83 6.16 3.98 0.49
N ALA A 84 6.66 5.15 0.07
CA ALA A 84 6.90 6.29 0.94
C ALA A 84 5.60 6.89 1.53
N GLY A 85 4.44 6.66 0.92
CA GLY A 85 3.16 7.14 1.42
C GLY A 85 2.39 6.14 2.29
N LEU A 86 2.86 4.89 2.40
CA LEU A 86 2.28 3.90 3.29
C LEU A 86 2.57 4.23 4.76
N GLY A 87 1.76 3.68 5.67
CA GLY A 87 2.00 3.81 7.11
C GLY A 87 3.13 2.90 7.62
N SER A 88 3.75 3.26 8.75
CA SER A 88 4.91 2.58 9.34
C SER A 88 4.71 1.09 9.66
N LYS A 89 3.47 0.62 9.76
CA LYS A 89 3.15 -0.82 9.89
C LYS A 89 3.65 -1.67 8.71
N PHE A 90 4.06 -1.04 7.61
CA PHE A 90 4.60 -1.70 6.42
C PHE A 90 6.12 -1.56 6.27
N ASP A 91 6.83 -1.03 7.27
CA ASP A 91 8.28 -0.77 7.19
C ASP A 91 9.08 -2.04 6.81
N GLN A 92 8.71 -3.19 7.36
CA GLN A 92 9.33 -4.47 7.02
C GLN A 92 9.10 -4.85 5.54
N ILE A 93 7.89 -4.61 5.03
CA ILE A 93 7.51 -4.92 3.64
C ILE A 93 8.28 -4.03 2.65
N TYR A 94 8.65 -2.81 3.03
CA TYR A 94 9.50 -1.95 2.18
C TYR A 94 10.82 -2.64 1.87
N GLY A 95 11.49 -3.16 2.90
CA GLY A 95 12.78 -3.83 2.75
C GLY A 95 12.70 -5.05 1.83
N GLU A 96 11.62 -5.81 1.93
CA GLU A 96 11.38 -6.99 1.08
C GLU A 96 11.16 -6.60 -0.38
N ILE A 97 10.20 -5.70 -0.65
CA ILE A 97 9.88 -5.25 -2.02
C ILE A 97 11.10 -4.63 -2.70
N LEU A 98 11.90 -3.84 -1.97
CA LEU A 98 13.10 -3.20 -2.52
C LEU A 98 14.20 -4.21 -2.90
N LYS A 99 14.27 -5.36 -2.23
CA LYS A 99 15.25 -6.42 -2.50
C LYS A 99 14.83 -7.39 -3.61
N MET A 100 13.54 -7.46 -3.94
CA MET A 100 13.02 -8.36 -4.96
C MET A 100 13.66 -8.18 -6.35
N LYS A 101 13.78 -9.32 -7.05
CA LYS A 101 14.20 -9.44 -8.45
C LYS A 101 13.28 -10.46 -9.16
N PRO A 102 12.69 -10.10 -10.32
CA PRO A 102 12.76 -8.81 -10.99
C PRO A 102 12.12 -7.68 -10.16
N LYS A 103 12.40 -6.43 -10.52
CA LYS A 103 11.80 -5.29 -9.84
C LYS A 103 10.29 -5.30 -10.08
N LEU A 104 9.52 -5.16 -9.01
CA LEU A 104 8.08 -5.08 -9.10
C LEU A 104 7.67 -3.73 -9.68
N GLY A 105 6.61 -3.74 -10.50
CA GLY A 105 5.86 -2.53 -10.83
C GLY A 105 4.91 -2.14 -9.71
N LEU A 106 4.19 -1.04 -9.91
CA LEU A 106 3.26 -0.48 -8.93
C LEU A 106 2.19 -1.48 -8.46
N GLU A 107 1.56 -2.20 -9.40
CA GLU A 107 0.54 -3.21 -9.10
C GLU A 107 1.09 -4.40 -8.31
N GLY A 108 2.28 -4.88 -8.67
CA GLY A 108 2.96 -5.96 -7.95
C GLY A 108 3.29 -5.57 -6.51
N ALA A 109 3.81 -4.35 -6.32
CA ALA A 109 4.07 -3.81 -4.99
C ALA A 109 2.77 -3.69 -4.16
N TYR A 110 1.68 -3.21 -4.76
CA TYR A 110 0.38 -3.14 -4.10
C TYR A 110 -0.15 -4.51 -3.70
N SER A 111 -0.06 -5.50 -4.58
CA SER A 111 -0.51 -6.88 -4.32
C SER A 111 0.22 -7.48 -3.13
N HIS A 112 1.53 -7.23 -3.02
CA HIS A 112 2.35 -7.69 -1.89
C HIS A 112 1.90 -7.05 -0.57
N VAL A 113 1.67 -5.73 -0.57
CA VAL A 113 1.17 -5.00 0.61
C VAL A 113 -0.24 -5.47 0.99
N LYS A 114 -1.11 -5.73 0.01
CA LYS A 114 -2.47 -6.25 0.24
C LYS A 114 -2.43 -7.63 0.88
N HIS A 115 -1.57 -8.52 0.38
CA HIS A 115 -1.39 -9.86 0.93
C HIS A 115 -0.92 -9.79 2.39
N GLU A 116 0.09 -8.99 2.70
CA GLU A 116 0.56 -8.84 4.08
C GLU A 116 -0.51 -8.24 4.99
N SER A 117 -1.23 -7.21 4.54
CA SER A 117 -2.31 -6.62 5.32
C SER A 117 -3.39 -7.64 5.66
N ASN A 118 -3.67 -8.61 4.77
CA ASN A 118 -4.63 -9.67 5.04
C ASN A 118 -4.07 -10.69 6.03
N ARG A 119 -2.80 -11.09 5.88
CA ARG A 119 -2.11 -11.99 6.81
C ARG A 119 -2.09 -11.44 8.24
N GLN A 120 -1.83 -10.14 8.41
CA GLN A 120 -1.83 -9.50 9.72
C GLN A 120 -3.22 -9.49 10.37
N ARG A 121 -4.30 -9.30 9.59
CA ARG A 121 -5.67 -9.37 10.10
C ARG A 121 -6.02 -10.77 10.60
N THR A 122 -5.75 -11.79 9.79
CA THR A 122 -6.06 -13.18 10.17
C THR A 122 -5.28 -13.64 11.40
N MET A 123 -4.02 -13.23 11.53
CA MET A 123 -3.21 -13.51 12.73
C MET A 123 -3.72 -12.77 13.98
N SER A 124 -4.26 -11.56 13.82
CA SER A 124 -4.83 -10.81 14.95
C SER A 124 -6.14 -11.45 15.42
N GLU A 125 -7.02 -11.83 14.48
CA GLU A 125 -8.28 -12.52 14.77
C GLU A 125 -8.04 -13.85 15.48
N SER A 126 -7.08 -14.65 15.01
CA SER A 126 -6.74 -15.91 15.68
C SER A 126 -6.18 -15.67 17.08
N ALA A 127 -5.28 -14.70 17.28
CA ALA A 127 -4.73 -14.38 18.59
C ALA A 127 -5.82 -14.00 19.61
N THR A 128 -6.79 -13.16 19.22
CA THR A 128 -7.91 -12.79 20.09
C THR A 128 -8.78 -13.98 20.50
N MET A 129 -8.98 -14.95 19.58
CA MET A 129 -9.74 -16.17 19.88
C MET A 129 -9.00 -17.10 20.84
N HIS A 130 -7.66 -17.19 20.74
CA HIS A 130 -6.84 -17.97 21.65
C HIS A 130 -6.82 -17.34 23.06
N GLU A 131 -6.69 -16.02 23.18
CA GLU A 131 -6.77 -15.32 24.48
C GLU A 131 -8.12 -15.51 25.17
N ALA A 132 -9.23 -15.36 24.44
CA ALA A 132 -10.58 -15.59 24.98
C ALA A 132 -10.76 -17.03 25.49
N THR A 133 -10.19 -18.00 24.77
CA THR A 133 -10.22 -19.42 25.16
C THR A 133 -9.41 -19.68 26.42
N VAL A 134 -8.20 -19.08 26.54
CA VAL A 134 -7.37 -19.21 27.74
C VAL A 134 -8.08 -18.62 28.97
N LEU A 135 -8.66 -17.43 28.87
CA LEU A 135 -9.40 -16.80 29.98
C LEU A 135 -10.61 -17.64 30.44
N PHE A 136 -11.31 -18.28 29.49
CA PHE A 136 -12.41 -19.19 29.80
C PHE A 136 -11.95 -20.45 30.56
N THR A 137 -10.78 -21.01 30.20
CA THR A 137 -10.20 -22.16 30.92
C THR A 137 -9.62 -21.80 32.29
N THR A 138 -9.09 -20.59 32.48
CA THR A 138 -8.55 -20.16 33.77
C THR A 138 -9.64 -19.79 34.77
N ASN A 139 -10.80 -19.30 34.30
CA ASN A 139 -11.91 -18.92 35.18
C ASN A 139 -12.81 -20.12 35.59
N SER A 140 -12.67 -21.27 34.92
CA SER A 140 -13.43 -22.50 35.23
C SER A 140 -12.76 -23.42 36.26
N ARG A 141 -11.56 -23.07 36.77
CA ARG A 141 -10.99 -23.69 37.97
C ARG A 141 -11.50 -22.98 39.23
N SER A 142 -12.73 -23.30 39.63
CA SER A 142 -13.20 -23.04 40.99
C SER A 142 -12.43 -23.93 42.00
N PRO A 143 -12.00 -23.41 43.16
CA PRO A 143 -11.40 -24.23 44.21
C PRO A 143 -12.49 -25.15 44.78
N GLN A 144 -12.22 -26.45 44.84
CA GLN A 144 -13.10 -27.39 45.53
C GLN A 144 -13.26 -26.95 46.99
N GLY A 145 -14.49 -26.55 47.35
CA GLY A 145 -14.87 -26.26 48.73
C GLY A 145 -14.79 -27.52 49.60
N PRO A 146 -14.53 -27.38 50.91
CA PRO A 146 -14.26 -28.52 51.78
C PRO A 146 -15.50 -29.41 51.96
N ARG A 147 -15.30 -30.71 51.78
CA ARG A 147 -16.29 -31.77 51.98
C ARG A 147 -16.58 -31.92 53.49
N LEU A 148 -17.79 -31.55 53.91
CA LEU A 148 -18.27 -31.80 55.26
C LEU A 148 -18.35 -33.33 55.51
N GLN A 149 -17.59 -33.82 56.47
CA GLN A 149 -17.74 -35.17 57.02
C GLN A 149 -18.78 -35.12 58.13
N ILE A 150 -19.89 -35.84 57.93
CA ILE A 150 -20.90 -36.06 58.98
C ILE A 150 -20.31 -37.11 59.94
N ILE A 151 -19.98 -36.68 61.14
CA ILE A 151 -19.51 -37.55 62.23
C ILE A 151 -20.74 -38.17 62.88
N ASN A 152 -20.95 -39.47 62.67
CA ASN A 152 -21.90 -40.25 63.44
C ASN A 152 -21.32 -40.49 64.85
N SER A 153 -21.97 -39.92 65.86
CA SER A 153 -21.62 -40.16 67.26
C SER A 153 -22.47 -41.32 67.77
N SER A 154 -21.85 -42.49 67.95
CA SER A 154 -22.39 -43.54 68.82
C SER A 154 -22.07 -43.15 70.26
N THR A 155 -23.09 -42.94 71.09
CA THR A 155 -22.92 -42.86 72.54
C THR A 155 -23.68 -44.01 73.17
N THR A 156 -22.89 -44.92 73.72
CA THR A 156 -23.24 -45.95 74.70
C THR A 156 -23.73 -45.30 76.00
N TYR A 157 -24.85 -45.76 76.55
CA TYR A 157 -25.02 -46.24 77.93
C TYR A 157 -26.46 -46.70 78.16
#